data_AF-A0A1B6G9L1-F1
#
_entry.id   AF-A0A1B6G9L1-F1
#
_cell.length_a   1.000
_cell.length_b   1.000
_cell.length_c   1.000
_cell.angle_alpha   90.00
_cell.angle_beta   90.00
_cell.angle_gamma   90.00
#
_symmetry.space_group_name_H-M   'P 1'
#
loop_
_entity.id
_entity.type
_entity.pdbx_description
1 polymer ?
#
loop_
_entity_poly.entity_id
_entity_poly.type
_entity_poly.pdbx_seq_one_letter_code
_entity_poly.pdbx_strand_id
1 'polypeptide(L)'
;FFLNCSEKSRKLYKDEYLKIYHESLSTAIPGVEVPSLEDFKEEFRCKAVYGFMICLFFKPALMDSKPFNPVKQSRESVEVRTRRIVTNGGEKGTEVIANMLQEMIEQKYEL
;
A
#
# COMPACT_ATOMS: atom_id res chain seq x y z
N PHE A 1 -4.93 0.82 -0.97
CA PHE A 1 -5.06 -0.53 -1.54
C PHE A 1 -4.06 -1.52 -0.93
N PHE A 2 -2.78 -1.54 -1.32
CA PHE A 2 -1.78 -2.53 -0.86
C PHE A 2 -1.57 -2.61 0.67
N LEU A 3 -1.57 -1.47 1.36
CA LEU A 3 -1.39 -1.43 2.81
C LEU A 3 -2.53 -2.14 3.57
N ASN A 4 -3.78 -1.88 3.15
CA ASN A 4 -4.98 -2.20 3.92
C ASN A 4 -5.62 -3.54 3.53
N CYS A 5 -5.34 -4.06 2.34
CA CYS A 5 -5.89 -5.33 1.86
C CYS A 5 -4.90 -6.48 2.08
N SER A 6 -5.40 -7.68 2.36
CA SER A 6 -4.59 -8.91 2.28
C SER A 6 -4.30 -9.25 0.81
N GLU A 7 -3.24 -10.01 0.55
CA GLU A 7 -2.91 -10.46 -0.81
C GLU A 7 -4.09 -11.18 -1.47
N LYS A 8 -4.68 -12.15 -0.76
CA LYS A 8 -5.85 -12.89 -1.23
C LYS A 8 -7.00 -11.96 -1.64
N SER A 9 -7.28 -10.96 -0.80
CA SER A 9 -8.35 -10.00 -1.04
C SER A 9 -8.06 -9.11 -2.25
N ARG A 10 -6.82 -8.66 -2.45
CA ARG A 10 -6.43 -7.90 -3.65
C ARG A 10 -6.60 -8.73 -4.91
N LYS A 11 -6.10 -9.97 -4.94
CA LYS A 11 -6.18 -10.83 -6.12
C LYS A 11 -7.61 -11.15 -6.53
N LEU A 12 -8.52 -11.33 -5.58
CA LEU A 12 -9.91 -11.69 -5.85
C LEU A 12 -10.82 -10.49 -6.14
N TYR A 13 -10.61 -9.36 -5.46
CA TYR A 13 -11.60 -8.27 -5.41
C TYR A 13 -11.03 -6.91 -5.83
N LYS A 14 -9.86 -6.86 -6.48
CA LYS A 14 -9.23 -5.59 -6.90
C LYS A 14 -10.20 -4.68 -7.65
N ASP A 15 -10.79 -5.18 -8.73
CA ASP A 15 -11.60 -4.36 -9.62
C ASP A 15 -12.89 -3.90 -8.94
N GLU A 16 -13.44 -4.73 -8.06
CA GLU A 16 -14.59 -4.38 -7.22
C GLU A 16 -14.23 -3.27 -6.23
N TYR A 17 -13.09 -3.34 -5.55
CA TYR A 17 -12.63 -2.27 -4.67
C TYR A 17 -12.38 -0.96 -5.41
N LEU A 18 -11.77 -1.02 -6.60
CA LEU A 18 -11.54 0.16 -7.43
C LEU A 18 -12.87 0.78 -7.90
N LYS A 19 -13.84 -0.05 -8.28
CA LYS A 19 -15.18 0.39 -8.65
C LYS A 19 -15.92 1.05 -7.48
N ILE A 20 -15.96 0.40 -6.31
CA ILE A 20 -16.60 0.95 -5.10
C ILE A 20 -15.97 2.28 -4.71
N TYR A 21 -14.63 2.38 -4.77
CA TYR A 21 -13.92 3.62 -4.47
C TYR A 21 -14.29 4.74 -5.45
N HIS A 22 -14.34 4.44 -6.76
CA HIS A 22 -14.73 5.38 -7.80
C HIS A 22 -16.18 5.88 -7.64
N GLU A 23 -17.13 4.97 -7.41
CA GLU A 23 -18.54 5.28 -7.17
C GLU A 23 -18.73 6.12 -5.90
N SER A 24 -17.94 5.85 -4.86
CA SER A 24 -17.96 6.65 -3.64
C SER A 24 -17.40 8.05 -3.89
N LEU A 25 -16.32 8.16 -4.68
CA LEU A 25 -15.70 9.44 -5.00
C LEU A 25 -16.62 10.32 -5.86
N SER A 26 -17.36 9.72 -6.80
CA SER A 26 -18.28 10.44 -7.70
C SER A 26 -19.46 11.09 -6.99
N THR A 27 -19.77 10.65 -5.77
CA THR A 27 -20.89 11.14 -4.96
C THR A 27 -20.45 11.92 -3.73
N ALA A 28 -19.16 11.86 -3.36
CA ALA A 28 -18.66 12.44 -2.11
C ALA A 28 -18.68 13.97 -2.08
N ILE A 29 -18.46 14.64 -3.22
CA ILE A 29 -18.39 16.11 -3.29
C ILE A 29 -19.32 16.63 -4.40
N PRO A 30 -20.41 17.32 -4.04
CA PRO A 30 -21.34 17.88 -5.02
C PRO A 30 -20.65 18.84 -6.00
N GLY A 31 -20.94 18.69 -7.29
CA GLY A 31 -20.44 19.58 -8.35
C GLY A 31 -19.00 19.30 -8.79
N VAL A 32 -18.33 18.28 -8.26
CA VAL A 32 -17.03 17.83 -8.74
C VAL A 32 -17.23 16.76 -9.81
N GLU A 33 -16.68 17.01 -11.00
CA GLU A 33 -16.56 15.98 -12.03
C GLU A 33 -15.39 15.06 -11.70
N VAL A 34 -15.63 13.75 -11.75
CA VAL A 34 -14.61 12.71 -11.62
C VAL A 34 -14.32 12.08 -12.98
N PRO A 35 -13.08 11.63 -13.23
CA PRO A 35 -12.73 10.88 -14.43
C PRO A 35 -13.59 9.63 -14.62
N SER A 36 -13.61 9.06 -15.83
CA SER A 36 -14.27 7.78 -16.05
C SER A 36 -13.63 6.66 -15.21
N LEU A 37 -14.36 5.57 -14.98
CA LEU A 37 -13.82 4.42 -14.24
C LEU A 37 -12.57 3.86 -14.93
N GLU A 38 -12.53 3.86 -16.26
CA GLU A 38 -11.40 3.34 -17.01
C GLU A 38 -10.18 4.27 -16.92
N ASP A 39 -10.36 5.59 -17.01
CA ASP A 39 -9.27 6.55 -16.78
C ASP A 39 -8.72 6.43 -15.35
N PHE A 40 -9.60 6.26 -14.36
CA PHE A 40 -9.20 6.04 -12.97
C PHE A 40 -8.38 4.75 -12.80
N LYS A 41 -8.81 3.65 -13.40
CA LYS A 41 -8.09 2.37 -13.35
C LYS A 41 -6.73 2.46 -14.05
N GLU A 42 -6.66 3.15 -15.18
CA GLU A 42 -5.41 3.35 -15.90
C GLU A 42 -4.43 4.19 -15.09
N GLU A 43 -4.90 5.27 -14.46
CA GLU A 43 -4.06 6.08 -13.57
C GLU A 43 -3.63 5.26 -12.34
N PHE A 44 -4.52 4.45 -11.75
CA PHE A 44 -4.14 3.51 -10.69
C PHE A 44 -3.06 2.54 -11.15
N ARG A 45 -3.19 1.97 -12.36
CA ARG A 45 -2.21 1.04 -12.95
C ARG A 45 -0.84 1.71 -13.11
N CYS A 46 -0.82 2.91 -13.67
CA CYS A 46 0.41 3.67 -13.92
C CYS A 46 1.08 4.19 -12.65
N LYS A 47 0.29 4.54 -11.62
CA LYS A 47 0.76 5.30 -10.46
C LYS A 47 0.73 4.54 -9.13
N ALA A 48 0.31 3.27 -9.12
CA ALA A 48 0.28 2.43 -7.91
C ALA A 48 1.61 2.40 -7.12
N VAL A 49 2.74 2.59 -7.81
CA VAL A 49 4.08 2.68 -7.21
C VAL A 49 4.18 3.74 -6.10
N TYR A 50 3.47 4.86 -6.22
CA TYR A 50 3.48 5.90 -5.18
C TYR A 50 2.82 5.39 -3.89
N GLY A 51 1.72 4.63 -4.01
CA GLY A 51 1.08 3.98 -2.87
C GLY A 51 1.95 2.86 -2.27
N PHE A 52 2.71 2.14 -3.10
CA PHE A 52 3.63 1.10 -2.63
C PHE A 52 4.81 1.65 -1.82
N MET A 53 5.34 2.82 -2.16
CA MET A 53 6.41 3.44 -1.35
C MET A 53 6.00 3.66 0.11
N ILE A 54 4.72 4.00 0.36
CA ILE A 54 4.18 4.10 1.72
C ILE A 54 4.14 2.71 2.39
N CYS A 55 3.80 1.67 1.62
CA CYS A 55 3.73 0.29 2.12
C CYS A 55 5.09 -0.23 2.60
N LEU A 56 6.20 0.16 1.95
CA LEU A 56 7.57 -0.22 2.35
C LEU A 56 7.86 0.10 3.81
N PHE A 57 7.34 1.21 4.32
CA PHE A 57 7.55 1.62 5.70
C PHE A 57 6.50 1.02 6.65
N PHE A 58 5.22 1.18 6.31
CA PHE A 58 4.14 0.86 7.25
C PHE A 58 3.81 -0.61 7.31
N LYS A 59 3.86 -1.35 6.20
CA LYS A 59 3.46 -2.76 6.21
C LYS A 59 4.35 -3.60 7.12
N PRO A 60 5.70 -3.53 7.02
CA PRO A 60 6.56 -4.30 7.93
C PRO A 60 6.43 -3.83 9.37
N ALA A 61 6.24 -2.52 9.61
CA ALA A 61 6.02 -1.98 10.95
C ALA A 61 4.72 -2.49 11.60
N LEU A 62 3.65 -2.66 10.83
CA LEU A 62 2.39 -3.24 11.29
C LEU A 62 2.46 -4.75 11.51
N MET A 63 3.45 -5.42 10.92
CA MET A 63 3.71 -6.85 11.08
C MET A 63 4.70 -7.14 12.22
N ASP A 64 5.30 -6.12 12.82
CA ASP A 64 6.21 -6.30 13.94
C ASP A 64 5.44 -6.76 15.19
N SER A 65 6.02 -7.72 15.90
CA SER A 65 5.57 -8.17 17.21
C SER A 65 5.46 -7.04 18.24
N LYS A 66 6.25 -5.96 18.09
CA LYS A 66 6.29 -4.83 19.00
C LYS A 66 5.65 -3.60 18.36
N PRO A 67 4.55 -3.07 18.92
CA PRO A 67 3.92 -1.86 18.42
C PRO A 67 4.87 -0.68 18.33
N PHE A 68 4.76 0.08 17.24
CA PHE A 68 5.50 1.33 17.05
C PHE A 68 5.02 2.39 18.05
N ASN A 69 5.95 2.97 18.81
CA ASN A 69 5.68 4.10 19.70
C ASN A 69 6.44 5.33 19.20
N PRO A 70 5.76 6.30 18.54
CA PRO A 70 6.43 7.45 17.93
C PRO A 70 7.20 8.30 18.94
N VAL A 71 6.68 8.48 20.15
CA VAL A 71 7.29 9.34 21.18
C VAL A 71 8.57 8.70 21.71
N LYS A 72 8.54 7.40 22.02
CA LYS A 72 9.74 6.68 22.48
C LYS A 72 10.77 6.60 21.35
N GLN A 73 10.33 6.20 20.17
CA GLN A 73 11.22 5.87 19.06
C GLN A 73 11.84 7.08 18.36
N SER A 74 11.24 8.27 18.49
CA SER A 74 11.84 9.53 18.01
C SER A 74 13.01 9.99 18.88
N ARG A 75 13.07 9.55 20.14
CA ARG A 75 14.15 9.85 21.08
C ARG A 75 15.33 8.87 21.01
N GLU A 76 15.17 7.76 20.29
CA GLU A 76 16.24 6.79 20.04
C GLU A 76 17.30 7.36 19.09
N SER A 77 18.53 6.85 19.19
CA SER A 77 19.61 7.26 18.27
C SER A 77 19.27 6.93 16.82
N VAL A 78 19.92 7.63 15.88
CA VAL A 78 19.75 7.39 14.44
C VAL A 78 20.09 5.94 14.10
N GLU A 79 21.14 5.37 14.68
CA GLU A 79 21.58 3.99 14.44
C GLU A 79 20.51 2.98 14.88
N VAL A 80 19.90 3.19 16.04
CA VAL A 80 18.81 2.33 16.55
C VAL A 80 17.59 2.43 15.64
N ARG A 81 17.23 3.65 15.23
CA ARG A 81 16.10 3.89 14.32
C ARG A 81 16.33 3.26 12.94
N THR A 82 17.52 3.41 12.37
CA THR A 82 17.90 2.81 11.09
C THR A 82 17.88 1.29 11.17
N ARG A 83 18.50 0.69 12.20
CA ARG A 83 18.45 -0.77 12.40
C ARG A 83 17.00 -1.27 12.44
N ARG A 84 16.14 -0.61 13.21
CA ARG A 84 14.72 -0.97 13.27
C ARG A 84 14.07 -0.92 11.88
N ILE A 85 14.22 0.18 11.14
CA ILE A 85 13.60 0.34 9.82
C ILE A 85 13.99 -0.79 8.87
N VAL A 86 15.26 -1.24 8.90
CA VAL A 86 15.73 -2.31 8.00
C VAL A 86 15.42 -3.72 8.50
N THR A 87 15.02 -3.90 9.77
CA THR A 87 14.70 -5.22 10.35
C THR A 87 13.21 -5.45 10.64
N ASN A 88 12.38 -4.41 10.57
CA ASN A 88 10.97 -4.48 10.92
C ASN A 88 10.22 -5.56 10.13
N GLY A 89 9.35 -6.30 10.82
CA GLY A 89 8.58 -7.40 10.21
C GLY A 89 9.40 -8.65 9.86
N GLY A 90 10.73 -8.61 9.99
CA GLY A 90 11.63 -9.73 9.72
C GLY A 90 11.49 -10.29 8.30
N GLU A 91 11.83 -11.57 8.14
CA GLU A 91 11.74 -12.28 6.85
C GLU A 91 10.32 -12.28 6.26
N LYS A 92 9.30 -12.42 7.11
CA LYS A 92 7.91 -12.40 6.66
C LYS A 92 7.49 -11.03 6.12
N GLY A 93 7.96 -9.95 6.75
CA GLY A 93 7.77 -8.58 6.26
C GLY A 93 8.40 -8.40 4.88
N THR A 94 9.63 -8.88 4.69
CA THR A 94 10.33 -8.86 3.41
C THR A 94 9.57 -9.64 2.34
N GLU A 95 9.10 -10.85 2.64
CA GLU A 95 8.31 -11.68 1.72
C GLU A 95 7.03 -10.95 1.27
N VAL A 96 6.29 -10.35 2.22
CA VAL A 96 5.06 -9.62 1.90
C VAL A 96 5.33 -8.41 1.00
N ILE A 97 6.42 -7.67 1.26
CA ILE A 97 6.81 -6.54 0.41
C ILE A 97 7.24 -7.00 -0.99
N ALA A 98 7.98 -8.10 -1.09
CA ALA A 98 8.39 -8.68 -2.36
C ALA A 98 7.18 -9.13 -3.19
N ASN A 99 6.20 -9.81 -2.58
CA ASN A 99 4.96 -10.19 -3.26
C ASN A 99 4.18 -8.97 -3.76
N MET A 100 4.09 -7.90 -2.97
CA MET A 100 3.44 -6.66 -3.40
C MET A 100 4.17 -6.01 -4.58
N LEU A 101 5.51 -6.01 -4.59
CA LEU A 101 6.29 -5.48 -5.71
C LEU A 101 6.07 -6.30 -6.97
N GLN A 102 6.05 -7.63 -6.85
CA GLN A 102 5.76 -8.54 -7.96
C GLN A 102 4.35 -8.27 -8.53
N GLU A 103 3.32 -8.18 -7.68
CA GLU A 103 1.95 -7.84 -8.10
C GLU A 103 1.89 -6.49 -8.85
N MET A 104 2.68 -5.49 -8.44
CA MET A 104 2.73 -4.21 -9.15
C MET A 104 3.40 -4.32 -10.52
N ILE A 105 4.46 -5.12 -10.64
CA ILE A 105 5.15 -5.34 -11.91
C ILE A 105 4.19 -6.04 -12.87
N GLU A 106 3.53 -7.12 -12.44
CA GLU A 106 2.51 -7.84 -13.21
C GLU A 106 1.40 -6.89 -13.66
N GLN A 107 0.87 -6.05 -12.75
CA GLN A 107 -0.15 -5.06 -13.09
C GLN A 107 0.33 -4.02 -14.12
N LYS A 108 1.59 -3.59 -14.05
CA LYS A 108 2.13 -2.56 -14.96
C LYS A 108 2.41 -3.11 -16.36
N TYR A 109 2.83 -4.36 -16.45
CA TYR A 109 3.23 -5.00 -17.71
C TYR A 109 2.19 -5.97 -18.27
N GLU A 110 1.04 -6.13 -17.60
CA GLU A 110 -0.03 -7.06 -17.97
C GLU A 110 0.48 -8.50 -18.19
N LEU A 111 1.40 -8.93 -17.32
CA LEU A 111 2.02 -10.27 -17.33
C LEU A 111 1.16 -11.33 -16.64
#